data_AF-A0A3C2BSG5-F1
#
_entry.id   AF-A0A3C2BSG5-F1
#
_cell.length_a   1.000
_cell.length_b   1.000
_cell.length_c   1.000
_cell.angle_alpha   90.00
_cell.angle_beta   90.00
_cell.angle_gamma   90.00
#
_symmetry.space_group_name_H-M   'P 1'
#
loop_
_entity.id
_entity.type
_entity.pdbx_description
1 polymer ?
#
loop_
_entity_poly.entity_id
_entity_poly.type
_entity_poly.pdbx_seq_one_letter_code
_entity_poly.pdbx_strand_id
1 'polypeptide(L)'
;VVLGSAISSAEPAVAGGPGLSPAAKEGFPTSKLQFTPIAPVDPAVDALTVPEGFTWQPVIRWGDPMFKDAPDFDLNNQTAAAQAQQFGYNNDYTDIVEIPGTKGRRAVLFANHEYTNENIMFPATMPAADVRAVGQAAHGLSVVELERKNTTKPWTYVKGAPLNRRYLNNT
;
A
#
# COMPACT_ATOMS: atom_id res chain seq x y z
N VAL A 1 -26.83 15.20 -19.50
CA VAL A 1 -27.30 15.99 -18.34
C VAL A 1 -28.65 15.46 -17.93
N VAL A 2 -28.71 14.79 -16.77
CA VAL A 2 -29.95 14.60 -16.02
C VAL A 2 -29.64 15.09 -14.62
N LEU A 3 -30.29 16.19 -14.26
CA LEU A 3 -30.32 16.78 -12.93
C LEU A 3 -31.46 16.10 -12.17
N GLY A 4 -31.18 15.62 -10.96
CA GLY A 4 -32.17 15.06 -10.05
C GLY A 4 -31.79 15.41 -8.62
N SER A 5 -32.34 16.52 -8.15
CA SER A 5 -32.18 17.03 -6.79
C SER A 5 -33.07 16.23 -5.83
N ALA A 6 -32.46 15.54 -4.87
CA ALA A 6 -33.10 15.22 -3.60
C ALA A 6 -32.01 15.22 -2.52
N ILE A 7 -31.95 16.31 -1.75
CA ILE A 7 -31.24 16.32 -0.47
C ILE A 7 -32.14 15.55 0.48
N SER A 8 -31.76 14.30 0.79
CA SER A 8 -32.19 13.62 2.01
C SER A 8 -30.95 13.41 2.85
N SER A 9 -31.07 13.76 4.12
CA SER A 9 -30.07 13.69 5.19
C SER A 9 -29.11 12.51 5.08
N ALA A 10 -27.82 12.77 5.29
CA ALA A 10 -26.83 11.73 5.56
C ALA A 10 -27.16 11.08 6.92
N GLU A 11 -28.01 10.05 6.88
CA GLU A 11 -28.07 9.09 7.97
C GLU A 11 -26.78 8.24 7.90
N PRO A 12 -26.12 7.96 9.03
CA PRO A 12 -25.02 7.02 9.05
C PRO A 12 -25.55 5.67 8.54
N ALA A 13 -24.86 5.07 7.57
CA ALA A 13 -25.15 3.72 7.14
C ALA A 13 -24.89 2.77 8.33
N VAL A 14 -25.95 2.47 9.09
CA VAL A 14 -25.92 1.45 10.11
C VAL A 14 -25.79 0.11 9.38
N ALA A 15 -24.64 -0.53 9.50
CA ALA A 15 -24.42 -1.91 9.06
C ALA A 15 -25.24 -2.86 9.95
N GLY A 16 -26.55 -2.93 9.71
CA GLY A 16 -27.51 -3.67 10.52
C GLY A 16 -28.66 -4.26 9.70
N GLY A 17 -28.37 -5.29 8.90
CA GLY A 17 -29.35 -6.23 8.31
C GLY A 17 -29.17 -6.52 6.80
N PRO A 18 -29.69 -7.63 6.24
CA PRO A 18 -29.76 -9.01 6.70
C PRO A 18 -28.82 -9.91 5.86
N GLY A 19 -27.54 -10.02 6.24
CA GLY A 19 -26.59 -10.91 5.57
C GLY A 19 -26.35 -10.62 4.08
N LEU A 20 -25.52 -11.45 3.45
CA LEU A 20 -25.17 -11.35 2.03
C LEU A 20 -26.44 -11.27 1.15
N SER A 21 -26.40 -10.46 0.08
CA SER A 21 -27.47 -10.43 -0.92
C SER A 21 -27.72 -11.82 -1.51
N PRO A 22 -28.90 -12.12 -2.07
CA PRO A 22 -29.14 -13.40 -2.75
C PRO A 22 -28.07 -13.73 -3.79
N ALA A 23 -27.62 -12.72 -4.57
CA ALA A 23 -26.52 -12.88 -5.52
C ALA A 23 -25.17 -13.23 -4.88
N ALA A 24 -24.90 -12.76 -3.66
CA ALA A 24 -23.72 -13.14 -2.90
C ALA A 24 -23.85 -14.49 -2.18
N LYS A 25 -25.08 -15.00 -1.97
CA LYS A 25 -25.37 -16.32 -1.36
C LYS A 25 -25.43 -17.46 -2.39
N GLU A 26 -26.07 -17.21 -3.53
CA GLU A 26 -26.28 -18.20 -4.61
C GLU A 26 -25.11 -18.26 -5.59
N GLY A 27 -24.14 -17.34 -5.43
CA GLY A 27 -23.06 -17.14 -6.38
C GLY A 27 -23.58 -16.52 -7.69
N PHE A 28 -22.65 -16.25 -8.59
CA PHE A 28 -22.99 -15.78 -9.93
C PHE A 28 -22.75 -16.95 -10.91
N PRO A 29 -23.78 -17.74 -11.26
CA PRO A 29 -23.61 -18.95 -12.06
C PRO A 29 -23.03 -18.70 -13.47
N THR A 30 -23.06 -17.45 -13.94
CA THR A 30 -22.45 -17.01 -15.21
C THR A 30 -21.20 -16.13 -15.03
N SER A 31 -20.77 -15.86 -13.79
CA SER A 31 -19.62 -14.99 -13.53
C SER A 31 -18.29 -15.71 -13.72
N LYS A 32 -17.32 -14.95 -14.20
CA LYS A 32 -15.91 -15.37 -14.21
C LYS A 32 -15.25 -15.26 -12.84
N LEU A 33 -15.90 -14.65 -11.85
CA LEU A 33 -15.41 -14.56 -10.48
C LEU A 33 -15.79 -15.83 -9.71
N GLN A 34 -14.77 -16.63 -9.40
CA GLN A 34 -14.91 -17.96 -8.83
C GLN A 34 -14.44 -17.98 -7.37
N PHE A 35 -15.02 -17.13 -6.53
CA PHE A 35 -14.74 -17.10 -5.09
C PHE A 35 -16.00 -16.76 -4.28
N THR A 36 -16.07 -17.25 -3.04
CA THR A 36 -17.16 -16.92 -2.11
C THR A 36 -16.96 -15.52 -1.55
N PRO A 37 -17.93 -14.60 -1.67
CA PRO A 37 -17.82 -13.26 -1.08
C PRO A 37 -17.64 -13.32 0.44
N ILE A 38 -16.81 -12.43 1.00
CA ILE A 38 -16.68 -12.28 2.45
C ILE A 38 -17.81 -11.41 3.01
N ALA A 39 -18.15 -11.61 4.28
CA ALA A 39 -18.98 -10.67 5.02
C ALA A 39 -18.21 -9.36 5.30
N PRO A 40 -18.90 -8.24 5.53
CA PRO A 40 -18.27 -7.05 6.09
C PRO A 40 -17.51 -7.39 7.38
N VAL A 41 -16.34 -6.78 7.55
CA VAL A 41 -15.49 -6.96 8.73
C VAL A 41 -15.82 -5.87 9.74
N ASP A 42 -15.80 -6.20 11.03
CA ASP A 42 -15.99 -5.22 12.11
C ASP A 42 -14.86 -4.16 12.08
N PRO A 43 -15.17 -2.87 12.24
CA PRO A 43 -14.17 -1.80 12.16
C PRO A 43 -13.06 -1.88 13.23
N ALA A 44 -13.26 -2.62 14.32
CA ALA A 44 -12.23 -2.83 15.35
C ALA A 44 -11.22 -3.95 15.00
N VAL A 45 -11.44 -4.70 13.92
CA VAL A 45 -10.54 -5.76 13.49
C VAL A 45 -9.45 -5.19 12.57
N ASP A 46 -8.22 -5.10 13.10
CA ASP A 46 -7.03 -4.69 12.34
C ASP A 46 -6.42 -5.88 11.57
N ALA A 47 -7.12 -6.32 10.51
CA ALA A 47 -6.65 -7.41 9.66
C ALA A 47 -7.15 -7.27 8.21
N LEU A 48 -6.31 -7.66 7.25
CA LEU A 48 -6.75 -7.83 5.87
C LEU A 48 -7.43 -9.21 5.71
N THR A 49 -8.75 -9.20 5.71
CA THR A 49 -9.58 -10.40 5.49
C THR A 49 -9.74 -10.67 3.99
N VAL A 50 -9.46 -11.90 3.57
CA VAL A 50 -9.55 -12.34 2.17
C VAL A 50 -10.48 -13.56 2.04
N PRO A 51 -11.04 -13.84 0.85
CA PRO A 51 -11.85 -15.04 0.62
C PRO A 51 -11.10 -16.35 0.90
N GLU A 52 -11.85 -17.43 1.13
CA GLU A 52 -11.28 -18.77 1.28
C GLU A 52 -10.44 -19.15 0.04
N GLY A 53 -9.28 -19.77 0.28
CA GLY A 53 -8.32 -20.13 -0.77
C GLY A 53 -7.40 -18.99 -1.23
N PHE A 54 -7.61 -17.76 -0.75
CA PHE A 54 -6.72 -16.63 -1.00
C PHE A 54 -5.73 -16.42 0.16
N THR A 55 -4.65 -15.72 -0.12
CA THR A 55 -3.67 -15.28 0.87
C THR A 55 -3.14 -13.90 0.48
N TRP A 56 -2.52 -13.22 1.43
CA TRP A 56 -1.90 -11.92 1.21
C TRP A 56 -0.59 -11.84 1.98
N GLN A 57 0.32 -10.98 1.51
CA GLN A 57 1.50 -10.59 2.25
C GLN A 57 1.91 -9.15 1.88
N PRO A 58 2.48 -8.37 2.81
CA PRO A 58 3.13 -7.12 2.46
C PRO A 58 4.29 -7.36 1.49
N VAL A 59 4.42 -6.52 0.47
CA VAL A 59 5.56 -6.57 -0.47
C VAL A 59 6.71 -5.70 0.03
N ILE A 60 6.41 -4.47 0.43
CA ILE A 60 7.33 -3.48 1.02
C ILE A 60 6.50 -2.54 1.91
N ARG A 61 7.12 -1.98 2.95
CA ARG A 61 6.48 -1.11 3.96
C ARG A 61 7.19 0.23 4.03
N TRP A 62 6.52 1.26 4.54
CA TRP A 62 7.18 2.52 4.89
C TRP A 62 8.43 2.26 5.73
N GLY A 63 9.53 2.92 5.38
CA GLY A 63 10.81 2.79 6.08
C GLY A 63 11.67 1.62 5.60
N ASP A 64 11.15 0.65 4.85
CA ASP A 64 11.97 -0.44 4.34
C ASP A 64 13.12 0.10 3.48
N PRO A 65 14.38 -0.32 3.74
CA PRO A 65 15.55 0.23 3.07
C PRO A 65 15.63 -0.22 1.60
N MET A 66 15.70 0.74 0.67
CA MET A 66 15.68 0.45 -0.76
C MET A 66 17.09 0.30 -1.37
N PHE A 67 18.09 0.98 -0.84
CA PHE A 67 19.46 0.97 -1.38
C PHE A 67 20.38 0.05 -0.58
N LYS A 68 21.51 -0.35 -1.16
CA LYS A 68 22.45 -1.31 -0.54
C LYS A 68 22.89 -0.85 0.87
N ASP A 69 23.27 0.42 0.96
CA ASP A 69 23.77 1.04 2.20
C ASP A 69 22.69 1.87 2.91
N ALA A 70 21.42 1.73 2.51
CA ALA A 70 20.32 2.41 3.17
C ALA A 70 20.18 1.90 4.61
N PRO A 71 20.07 2.81 5.60
CA PRO A 71 19.91 2.46 6.99
C PRO A 71 18.57 1.76 7.21
N ASP A 72 18.53 0.85 8.18
CA ASP A 72 17.28 0.25 8.61
C ASP A 72 16.37 1.32 9.25
N PHE A 73 15.06 1.07 9.19
CA PHE A 73 14.08 2.00 9.75
C PHE A 73 14.20 2.05 11.28
N ASP A 74 14.38 3.25 11.82
CA ASP A 74 14.37 3.51 13.26
C ASP A 74 13.44 4.68 13.57
N LEU A 75 12.26 4.36 14.10
CA LEU A 75 11.23 5.33 14.46
C LEU A 75 11.73 6.40 15.44
N ASN A 76 12.65 6.03 16.34
CA ASN A 76 13.13 6.91 17.40
C ASN A 76 14.31 7.78 16.97
N ASN A 77 14.92 7.47 15.83
CA ASN A 77 16.09 8.18 15.31
C ASN A 77 16.00 8.43 13.80
N GLN A 78 14.78 8.63 13.29
CA GLN A 78 14.56 8.80 11.86
C GLN A 78 15.11 10.15 11.40
N THR A 79 15.79 10.16 10.25
CA THR A 79 16.33 11.38 9.64
C THR A 79 15.84 11.53 8.21
N ALA A 80 15.80 12.77 7.71
CA ALA A 80 15.43 13.02 6.31
C ALA A 80 16.37 12.31 5.33
N ALA A 81 17.66 12.20 5.67
CA ALA A 81 18.66 11.49 4.88
C ALA A 81 18.41 9.97 4.84
N ALA A 82 18.03 9.37 5.96
CA ALA A 82 17.62 7.97 6.02
C ALA A 82 16.32 7.75 5.23
N GLN A 83 15.30 8.58 5.48
CA GLN A 83 14.01 8.49 4.81
C GLN A 83 14.10 8.65 3.29
N ALA A 84 15.03 9.48 2.78
CA ALA A 84 15.32 9.62 1.35
C ALA A 84 15.83 8.33 0.68
N GLN A 85 16.28 7.34 1.47
CA GLN A 85 16.81 6.06 1.01
C GLN A 85 15.88 4.87 1.30
N GLN A 86 14.73 5.12 1.91
CA GLN A 86 13.75 4.12 2.33
C GLN A 86 12.46 4.24 1.52
N PHE A 87 11.57 3.26 1.58
CA PHE A 87 10.24 3.40 0.98
C PHE A 87 9.45 4.51 1.69
N GLY A 88 8.71 5.31 0.93
CA GLY A 88 7.95 6.45 1.45
C GLY A 88 6.71 6.05 2.27
N TYR A 89 5.97 7.06 2.73
CA TYR A 89 4.79 6.90 3.58
C TYR A 89 3.48 7.14 2.80
N ASN A 90 2.40 6.51 3.25
CA ASN A 90 1.07 6.55 2.61
C ASN A 90 1.16 6.40 1.10
N ASN A 91 1.63 5.22 0.70
CA ASN A 91 1.59 4.86 -0.70
C ASN A 91 0.14 4.81 -1.18
N ASP A 92 -0.10 5.30 -2.39
CA ASP A 92 -1.45 5.32 -2.99
C ASP A 92 -1.44 4.56 -4.33
N TYR A 93 -1.29 5.26 -5.46
CA TYR A 93 -1.11 4.66 -6.77
C TYR A 93 0.02 3.64 -6.73
N THR A 94 -0.31 2.41 -7.13
CA THR A 94 0.64 1.31 -7.26
C THR A 94 0.44 0.59 -8.58
N ASP A 95 1.55 0.25 -9.24
CA ASP A 95 1.55 -0.63 -10.41
C ASP A 95 2.80 -1.52 -10.42
N ILE A 96 2.65 -2.75 -10.91
CA ILE A 96 3.73 -3.73 -11.06
C ILE A 96 3.94 -4.00 -12.54
N VAL A 97 5.04 -3.47 -13.06
CA VAL A 97 5.40 -3.61 -14.48
C VAL A 97 6.47 -4.69 -14.62
N GLU A 98 6.14 -5.80 -15.29
CA GLU A 98 7.08 -6.89 -15.51
C GLU A 98 8.27 -6.45 -16.39
N ILE A 99 9.48 -6.87 -16.02
CA ILE A 99 10.67 -6.62 -16.83
C ILE A 99 10.68 -7.62 -17.99
N PRO A 100 10.73 -7.16 -19.26
CA PRO A 100 10.73 -8.04 -20.43
C PRO A 100 11.87 -9.07 -20.41
N GLY A 101 11.63 -10.24 -20.97
CA GLY A 101 12.64 -11.31 -21.06
C GLY A 101 12.89 -12.07 -19.75
N THR A 102 12.24 -11.71 -18.63
CA THR A 102 12.46 -12.35 -17.32
C THR A 102 11.51 -13.52 -17.03
N LYS A 103 10.63 -13.85 -17.99
CA LYS A 103 9.56 -14.86 -17.86
C LYS A 103 8.60 -14.53 -16.71
N GLY A 104 8.29 -13.25 -16.54
CA GLY A 104 7.45 -12.74 -15.47
C GLY A 104 8.02 -12.95 -14.06
N ARG A 105 9.35 -13.15 -13.90
CA ARG A 105 9.99 -13.39 -12.60
C ARG A 105 10.60 -12.15 -11.98
N ARG A 106 10.75 -11.07 -12.75
CA ARG A 106 11.18 -9.76 -12.25
C ARG A 106 10.20 -8.71 -12.72
N ALA A 107 10.00 -7.71 -11.87
CA ALA A 107 9.14 -6.57 -12.15
C ALA A 107 9.69 -5.34 -11.43
N VAL A 108 9.08 -4.20 -11.71
CA VAL A 108 9.28 -2.95 -10.98
C VAL A 108 7.93 -2.52 -10.42
N LEU A 109 7.87 -2.30 -9.11
CA LEU A 109 6.77 -1.61 -8.45
C LEU A 109 7.00 -0.09 -8.56
N PHE A 110 6.02 0.60 -9.11
CA PHE A 110 5.88 2.05 -9.00
C PHE A 110 4.88 2.35 -7.90
N ALA A 111 5.26 3.18 -6.92
CA ALA A 111 4.40 3.59 -5.82
C ALA A 111 4.59 5.07 -5.52
N ASN A 112 3.55 5.91 -5.67
CA ASN A 112 3.61 7.28 -5.18
C ASN A 112 3.45 7.30 -3.65
N HIS A 113 3.77 8.44 -3.03
CA HIS A 113 3.67 8.69 -1.59
C HIS A 113 3.02 10.04 -1.41
N GLU A 114 1.71 10.03 -1.14
CA GLU A 114 0.83 11.19 -1.35
C GLU A 114 0.91 12.21 -0.22
N TYR A 115 0.90 11.75 1.03
CA TYR A 115 0.88 12.61 2.22
C TYR A 115 1.54 11.92 3.42
N THR A 116 1.68 12.66 4.52
CA THR A 116 2.19 12.16 5.80
C THR A 116 1.19 12.38 6.93
N ASN A 117 1.23 11.52 7.93
CA ASN A 117 0.50 11.67 9.18
C ASN A 117 1.50 11.79 10.33
N GLU A 118 2.22 12.90 10.40
CA GLU A 118 3.37 13.05 11.31
C GLU A 118 3.01 12.83 12.79
N ASN A 119 1.75 13.10 13.16
CA ASN A 119 1.22 12.88 14.49
C ASN A 119 1.18 11.40 14.93
N ILE A 120 1.23 10.46 13.99
CA ILE A 120 1.33 9.02 14.26
C ILE A 120 2.62 8.39 13.70
N MET A 121 3.43 9.16 12.99
CA MET A 121 4.72 8.69 12.46
C MET A 121 5.86 8.83 13.46
N PHE A 122 5.82 9.78 14.39
CA PHE A 122 6.98 10.09 15.25
C PHE A 122 6.60 10.27 16.72
N PRO A 123 7.54 10.02 17.64
CA PRO A 123 7.39 10.44 19.03
C PRO A 123 7.13 11.94 19.13
N ALA A 124 6.24 12.36 20.04
CA ALA A 124 5.95 13.77 20.29
C ALA A 124 7.16 14.59 20.76
N THR A 125 8.26 13.93 21.16
CA THR A 125 9.52 14.54 21.57
C THR A 125 10.45 14.89 20.41
N MET A 126 10.18 14.42 19.20
CA MET A 126 11.02 14.72 18.04
C MET A 126 10.94 16.23 17.70
N PRO A 127 12.08 16.91 17.45
CA PRO A 127 12.06 18.32 17.10
C PRO A 127 11.21 18.59 15.86
N ALA A 128 10.37 19.62 15.89
CA ALA A 128 9.42 19.92 14.82
C ALA A 128 10.10 20.17 13.45
N ALA A 129 11.35 20.65 13.45
CA ALA A 129 12.13 20.81 12.22
C ALA A 129 12.47 19.46 11.58
N ASP A 130 12.86 18.47 12.39
CA ASP A 130 13.20 17.13 11.94
C ASP A 130 11.94 16.40 11.46
N VAL A 131 10.83 16.52 12.19
CA VAL A 131 9.52 15.98 11.78
C VAL A 131 9.14 16.47 10.39
N ARG A 132 9.25 17.79 10.12
CA ARG A 132 8.95 18.36 8.79
C ARG A 132 9.91 17.86 7.71
N ALA A 133 11.20 17.76 8.02
CA ALA A 133 12.21 17.34 7.06
C ALA A 133 12.04 15.85 6.68
N VAL A 134 11.77 14.98 7.66
CA VAL A 134 11.45 13.57 7.41
C VAL A 134 10.12 13.46 6.66
N GLY A 135 9.10 14.21 7.07
CA GLY A 135 7.80 14.23 6.38
C GLY A 135 7.95 14.58 4.90
N GLN A 136 8.69 15.64 4.57
CA GLN A 136 8.99 16.00 3.18
C GLN A 136 9.72 14.88 2.42
N ALA A 137 10.71 14.23 3.05
CA ALA A 137 11.46 13.13 2.45
C ALA A 137 10.65 11.83 2.33
N ALA A 138 9.52 11.70 3.03
CA ALA A 138 8.63 10.53 2.95
C ALA A 138 7.66 10.59 1.76
N HIS A 139 7.47 11.77 1.15
CA HIS A 139 6.66 11.96 -0.06
C HIS A 139 7.39 11.53 -1.35
N GLY A 140 6.67 11.62 -2.47
CA GLY A 140 7.22 11.52 -3.81
C GLY A 140 6.87 10.21 -4.51
N LEU A 141 7.84 9.58 -5.17
CA LEU A 141 7.65 8.30 -5.88
C LEU A 141 8.79 7.33 -5.53
N SER A 142 8.43 6.07 -5.33
CA SER A 142 9.36 4.95 -5.23
C SER A 142 9.26 4.05 -6.45
N VAL A 143 10.41 3.64 -6.95
CA VAL A 143 10.59 2.59 -7.95
C VAL A 143 11.35 1.47 -7.25
N VAL A 144 10.75 0.28 -7.18
CA VAL A 144 11.28 -0.84 -6.39
C VAL A 144 11.32 -2.08 -7.26
N GLU A 145 12.49 -2.69 -7.45
CA GLU A 145 12.57 -3.98 -8.12
C GLU A 145 12.00 -5.10 -7.25
N LEU A 146 11.25 -5.97 -7.92
CA LEU A 146 10.63 -7.14 -7.34
C LEU A 146 11.15 -8.39 -8.04
N GLU A 147 11.24 -9.47 -7.28
CA GLU A 147 11.47 -10.81 -7.80
C GLU A 147 10.46 -11.83 -7.25
N ARG A 148 10.26 -12.91 -8.00
CA ARG A 148 9.53 -14.10 -7.55
C ARG A 148 10.11 -15.35 -8.17
N LYS A 149 10.03 -16.46 -7.44
CA LYS A 149 10.54 -17.77 -7.91
C LYS A 149 9.91 -18.21 -9.23
N ASN A 150 8.60 -18.02 -9.36
CA ASN A 150 7.80 -18.27 -10.56
C ASN A 150 6.48 -17.48 -10.46
N THR A 151 5.64 -17.54 -11.51
CA THR A 151 4.41 -16.75 -11.62
C THR A 151 3.31 -17.10 -10.60
N THR A 152 3.46 -18.19 -9.83
CA THR A 152 2.52 -18.59 -8.77
C THR A 152 3.05 -18.31 -7.37
N LYS A 153 4.22 -17.69 -7.24
CA LYS A 153 4.79 -17.25 -5.97
C LYS A 153 4.65 -15.74 -5.81
N PRO A 154 4.49 -15.26 -4.57
CA PRO A 154 4.34 -13.83 -4.33
C PRO A 154 5.64 -13.09 -4.62
N TRP A 155 5.53 -11.79 -4.84
CA TRP A 155 6.67 -10.90 -5.02
C TRP A 155 7.42 -10.68 -3.72
N THR A 156 8.73 -10.45 -3.84
CA THR A 156 9.61 -9.95 -2.78
C THR A 156 10.42 -8.80 -3.36
N TYR A 157 10.56 -7.70 -2.60
CA TYR A 157 11.39 -6.59 -3.05
C TYR A 157 12.89 -6.92 -2.92
N VAL A 158 13.70 -6.33 -3.79
CA VAL A 158 15.15 -6.56 -3.80
C VAL A 158 15.87 -5.30 -3.30
N LYS A 159 16.36 -5.31 -2.06
CA LYS A 159 17.20 -4.23 -1.51
C LYS A 159 18.47 -4.05 -2.35
N GLY A 160 18.80 -2.82 -2.70
CA GLY A 160 19.99 -2.48 -3.48
C GLY A 160 19.93 -2.87 -4.96
N ALA A 161 18.74 -3.17 -5.49
CA ALA A 161 18.59 -3.48 -6.90
C ALA A 161 18.87 -2.25 -7.78
N PRO A 162 19.41 -2.44 -9.00
CA PRO A 162 19.91 -1.34 -9.84
C PRO A 162 18.83 -0.35 -10.30
N LEU A 163 17.57 -0.76 -10.39
CA LEU A 163 16.47 0.12 -10.78
C LEU A 163 15.76 0.77 -9.57
N ASN A 164 16.18 0.46 -8.33
CA ASN A 164 15.58 1.10 -7.17
C ASN A 164 15.83 2.61 -7.22
N ARG A 165 14.78 3.41 -7.03
CA ARG A 165 14.88 4.87 -7.07
C ARG A 165 13.86 5.53 -6.17
N ARG A 166 14.27 6.64 -5.55
CA ARG A 166 13.39 7.62 -4.92
C ARG A 166 13.40 8.88 -5.76
N TYR A 167 12.20 9.37 -6.09
CA TYR A 167 12.00 10.70 -6.62
C TYR A 167 11.38 11.53 -5.50
N LEU A 168 12.13 12.51 -5.02
CA LEU A 168 11.72 13.44 -3.98
C LEU A 168 11.36 14.78 -4.61
N ASN A 169 10.78 15.68 -3.84
CA ASN A 169 10.43 17.03 -4.32
C ASN A 169 11.64 17.87 -4.78
N ASN A 170 12.86 17.43 -4.46
CA ASN A 170 14.13 18.09 -4.81
C ASN A 170 15.04 17.23 -5.71
N THR A 171 14.53 16.13 -6.27
CA THR A 171 15.25 15.28 -7.23
C THR A 171 15.07 15.78 -8.65
#